data_AF-A0A7C2RN99-F1
#
_entry.id   AF-A0A7C2RN99-F1
#
_cell.length_a   1.000
_cell.length_b   1.000
_cell.length_c   1.000
_cell.angle_alpha   90.00
_cell.angle_beta   90.00
_cell.angle_gamma   90.00
#
_symmetry.space_group_name_H-M   'P 1'
#
loop_
_entity.id
_entity.type
_entity.pdbx_description
1 polymer ?
#
loop_
_entity_poly.entity_id
_entity_poly.type
_entity_poly.pdbx_seq_one_letter_code
_entity_poly.pdbx_strand_id
1 'polypeptide(L)'
;MPPPQGRLTLEEFLEQIERIPAEWLNAVGQRVVEAIPRVIERIGDRAVDRALVEELLREEPYALDVFRLFLDLSQDVLANEVNARGIRGDFGSIRRKCSQHPHAAEIAEVLVDLGVLDTIEAHRAREWTLADVLIERYKQTRGRAVRAQRRGAALEEAVEELLQELQEEIGLTYDKGRNFVGRSGREAKADFMIPSYQEPQIIIEAKGYEATGSKLTDVLGDVLKILQAKDPQTRFFFVTDGIGWYRRLSDLKKLVEHHHRGEIEMIYTRRTLPQLKEEIRRFMANDL
;
A
#
# COMPACT_ATOMS: atom_id res chain seq x y z
N MET A 1 7.10 28.18 -54.72
CA MET A 1 6.95 28.30 -53.26
C MET A 1 7.22 26.93 -52.66
N PRO A 2 8.19 26.78 -51.75
CA PRO A 2 8.40 25.53 -51.02
C PRO A 2 7.21 25.29 -50.06
N PRO A 3 6.80 24.03 -49.80
CA PRO A 3 5.69 23.73 -48.90
C PRO A 3 6.03 24.13 -47.45
N PRO A 4 5.03 24.48 -46.62
CA PRO A 4 5.26 24.92 -45.25
C PRO A 4 5.89 23.79 -44.42
N GLN A 5 7.00 24.09 -43.77
CA GLN A 5 7.64 23.20 -42.81
C GLN A 5 6.69 22.89 -41.64
N GLY A 6 6.52 21.59 -41.35
CA GLY A 6 6.46 21.10 -39.98
C GLY A 6 5.07 20.91 -39.35
N ARG A 7 4.19 20.12 -39.95
CA ARG A 7 3.15 19.41 -39.16
C ARG A 7 3.46 17.93 -39.18
N LEU A 8 4.04 17.45 -38.09
CA LEU A 8 4.25 16.03 -37.81
C LEU A 8 2.88 15.35 -37.66
N THR A 9 2.62 14.31 -38.45
CA THR A 9 1.39 13.49 -38.30
C THR A 9 1.54 12.50 -37.15
N LEU A 10 0.42 11.93 -36.69
CA LEU A 10 0.45 10.90 -35.65
C LEU A 10 1.19 9.66 -36.14
N GLU A 11 1.00 9.29 -37.41
CA GLU A 11 1.69 8.17 -38.05
C GLU A 11 3.20 8.41 -38.10
N GLU A 12 3.63 9.60 -38.54
CA GLU A 12 5.04 9.99 -38.56
C GLU A 12 5.66 10.04 -37.15
N PHE A 13 4.89 10.41 -36.13
CA PHE A 13 5.35 10.40 -34.75
C PHE A 13 5.48 8.97 -34.20
N LEU A 14 4.52 8.09 -34.48
CA LEU A 14 4.55 6.69 -34.04
C LEU A 14 5.72 5.91 -34.67
N GLU A 15 6.08 6.23 -35.91
CA GLU A 15 7.26 5.68 -36.58
C GLU A 15 8.59 6.13 -35.94
N GLN A 16 8.59 7.24 -35.21
CA GLN A 16 9.75 7.78 -34.49
C GLN A 16 9.86 7.29 -33.04
N ILE A 17 8.87 6.56 -32.52
CA ILE A 17 8.91 6.06 -31.14
C ILE A 17 9.85 4.87 -31.05
N GLU A 18 11.02 5.11 -30.46
CA GLU A 18 11.95 4.05 -30.09
C GLU A 18 11.86 3.71 -28.59
N ARG A 19 12.24 2.48 -28.27
CA ARG A 19 12.36 2.06 -26.88
C ARG A 19 13.56 2.76 -26.25
N ILE A 20 13.32 3.54 -25.20
CA ILE A 20 14.40 4.08 -24.38
C ILE A 20 15.14 2.89 -23.72
N PRO A 21 16.44 2.68 -24.02
CA PRO A 21 17.21 1.66 -23.33
C PRO A 21 17.36 2.08 -21.86
N ALA A 22 16.97 1.18 -20.95
CA ALA A 22 17.18 1.36 -19.52
C ALA A 22 18.00 0.17 -19.02
N GLU A 23 19.17 0.45 -18.43
CA GLU A 23 19.91 -0.58 -17.70
C GLU A 23 19.07 -1.05 -16.51
N TRP A 24 18.89 -2.36 -16.39
CA TRP A 24 18.09 -2.93 -15.31
C TRP A 24 18.83 -2.91 -13.95
N LEU A 25 20.15 -2.68 -13.96
CA LEU A 25 21.01 -2.62 -12.78
C LEU A 25 21.59 -1.23 -12.59
N ASN A 26 21.25 -0.60 -11.46
CA ASN A 26 22.06 0.50 -10.93
C ASN A 26 23.15 -0.06 -10.00
N ALA A 27 24.03 0.82 -9.48
CA ALA A 27 25.12 0.42 -8.60
C ALA A 27 24.64 -0.38 -7.37
N VAL A 28 23.49 -0.01 -6.77
CA VAL A 28 22.90 -0.74 -5.64
C VAL A 28 22.44 -2.13 -6.07
N GLY A 29 21.79 -2.25 -7.23
CA GLY A 29 21.35 -3.51 -7.80
C GLY A 29 22.51 -4.46 -8.07
N GLN A 30 23.63 -3.95 -8.59
CA GLN A 30 24.85 -4.75 -8.81
C GLN A 30 25.36 -5.36 -7.49
N ARG A 31 25.43 -4.55 -6.42
CA ARG A 31 25.84 -5.03 -5.10
C ARG A 31 24.91 -6.09 -4.52
N VAL A 32 23.60 -5.98 -4.77
CA VAL A 32 22.63 -7.00 -4.36
C VAL A 32 22.88 -8.30 -5.12
N VAL A 33 23.07 -8.23 -6.45
CA VAL A 33 23.37 -9.42 -7.28
C VAL A 33 24.66 -10.11 -6.80
N GLU A 34 25.70 -9.34 -6.46
CA GLU A 34 26.93 -9.88 -5.89
C GLU A 34 26.73 -10.51 -4.51
N ALA A 35 25.81 -10.00 -3.70
CA ALA A 35 25.55 -10.50 -2.34
C ALA A 35 24.74 -11.80 -2.31
N ILE A 36 23.87 -12.04 -3.30
CA ILE A 36 23.06 -13.26 -3.37
C ILE A 36 23.92 -14.53 -3.20
N PRO A 37 24.93 -14.81 -4.05
CA PRO A 37 25.70 -16.04 -3.91
C PRO A 37 26.44 -16.14 -2.58
N ARG A 38 26.97 -15.02 -2.04
CA ARG A 38 27.67 -15.02 -0.73
C ARG A 38 26.74 -15.39 0.42
N VAL A 39 25.54 -14.80 0.46
CA VAL A 39 24.54 -15.11 1.50
C VAL A 39 24.10 -16.57 1.39
N ILE A 40 23.84 -17.06 0.17
CA ILE A 40 23.44 -18.44 -0.07
C ILE A 40 24.54 -19.43 0.35
N GLU A 41 25.79 -19.16 -0.01
CA GLU A 41 26.94 -19.99 0.38
C GLU A 41 27.11 -20.05 1.91
N ARG A 42 26.94 -18.91 2.59
CA ARG A 42 27.01 -18.85 4.05
C ARG A 42 25.84 -19.53 4.77
N ILE A 43 24.66 -19.55 4.15
CA ILE A 43 23.54 -20.39 4.62
C ILE A 43 23.95 -21.85 4.46
N GLY A 44 24.38 -22.23 3.24
CA GLY A 44 24.93 -23.55 2.94
C GLY A 44 24.08 -24.68 3.51
N ASP A 45 24.74 -25.60 4.23
CA ASP A 45 24.08 -26.72 4.91
C ASP A 45 23.72 -26.47 6.38
N ARG A 46 23.90 -25.24 6.88
CA ARG A 46 23.68 -24.89 8.28
C ARG A 46 22.20 -24.97 8.64
N ALA A 47 21.93 -25.15 9.94
CA ALA A 47 20.59 -24.95 10.47
C ALA A 47 20.19 -23.48 10.31
N VAL A 48 19.02 -23.23 9.73
CA VAL A 48 18.51 -21.88 9.51
C VAL A 48 17.72 -21.44 10.73
N ASP A 49 18.39 -20.70 11.60
CA ASP A 49 17.81 -20.13 12.82
C ASP A 49 17.96 -18.60 12.87
N ARG A 50 17.37 -17.98 13.90
CA ARG A 50 17.46 -16.54 14.14
C ARG A 50 18.91 -16.05 14.25
N ALA A 51 19.79 -16.82 14.90
CA ALA A 51 21.17 -16.42 15.12
C ALA A 51 21.95 -16.33 13.80
N LEU A 52 21.71 -17.27 12.88
CA LEU A 52 22.25 -17.23 11.53
C LEU A 52 21.75 -15.99 10.76
N VAL A 53 20.45 -15.67 10.84
CA VAL A 53 19.89 -14.48 10.19
C VAL A 53 20.54 -13.21 10.73
N GLU A 54 20.68 -13.09 12.04
CA GLU A 54 21.34 -11.95 12.68
C GLU A 54 22.82 -11.81 12.28
N GLU A 55 23.57 -12.92 12.28
CA GLU A 55 24.96 -12.98 11.83
C GLU A 55 25.09 -12.43 10.40
N LEU A 56 24.26 -12.94 9.49
CA LEU A 56 24.26 -12.53 8.07
C LEU A 56 23.88 -11.07 7.90
N LEU A 57 22.87 -10.57 8.62
CA LEU A 57 22.49 -9.16 8.60
C LEU A 57 23.64 -8.24 9.02
N ARG A 58 24.47 -8.67 9.98
CA ARG A 58 25.58 -7.88 10.50
C ARG A 58 26.78 -7.86 9.56
N GLU A 59 27.08 -8.99 8.95
CA GLU A 59 28.33 -9.22 8.24
C GLU A 59 28.21 -9.04 6.72
N GLU A 60 27.03 -9.25 6.14
CA GLU A 60 26.77 -9.04 4.72
C GLU A 60 25.91 -7.77 4.51
N PRO A 61 26.47 -6.67 3.98
CA PRO A 61 25.78 -5.38 3.88
C PRO A 61 24.44 -5.39 3.13
N TYR A 62 24.22 -6.39 2.28
CA TYR A 62 23.00 -6.55 1.48
C TYR A 62 22.23 -7.83 1.82
N ALA A 63 22.51 -8.49 2.96
CA ALA A 63 21.73 -9.66 3.40
C ALA A 63 20.24 -9.35 3.56
N LEU A 64 19.88 -8.15 4.03
CA LEU A 64 18.48 -7.73 4.11
C LEU A 64 17.78 -7.73 2.73
N ASP A 65 18.51 -7.35 1.66
CA ASP A 65 17.99 -7.42 0.29
C ASP A 65 17.82 -8.87 -0.18
N VAL A 66 18.63 -9.81 0.30
CA VAL A 66 18.49 -11.23 -0.03
C VAL A 66 17.33 -11.86 0.74
N PHE A 67 17.21 -11.59 2.04
CA PHE A 67 16.11 -12.13 2.87
C PHE A 67 14.73 -11.67 2.40
N ARG A 68 14.58 -10.41 1.95
CA ARG A 68 13.30 -9.98 1.36
C ARG A 68 12.95 -10.72 0.07
N LEU A 69 13.94 -11.24 -0.68
CA LEU A 69 13.69 -12.00 -1.90
C LEU A 69 13.16 -13.39 -1.58
N PHE A 70 13.68 -14.04 -0.53
CA PHE A 70 13.07 -15.26 0.01
C PHE A 70 11.59 -15.01 0.36
N LEU A 71 11.30 -13.91 1.04
CA LEU A 71 9.94 -13.56 1.47
C LEU A 71 9.04 -12.99 0.35
N ASP A 72 9.52 -12.84 -0.89
CA ASP A 72 8.81 -12.16 -1.99
C ASP A 72 8.34 -10.72 -1.63
N LEU A 73 9.07 -10.03 -0.75
CA LEU A 73 8.75 -8.67 -0.31
C LEU A 73 9.49 -7.61 -1.13
N SER A 74 8.78 -6.52 -1.43
CA SER A 74 9.45 -5.30 -1.91
C SER A 74 10.23 -4.65 -0.77
N GLN A 75 11.18 -3.79 -1.13
CA GLN A 75 11.90 -2.95 -0.16
C GLN A 75 10.94 -2.13 0.70
N ASP A 76 9.85 -1.61 0.10
CA ASP A 76 8.88 -0.79 0.82
C ASP A 76 8.04 -1.60 1.80
N VAL A 77 7.59 -2.80 1.41
CA VAL A 77 6.80 -3.66 2.31
C VAL A 77 7.64 -4.09 3.50
N LEU A 78 8.85 -4.61 3.28
CA LEU A 78 9.71 -5.02 4.40
C LEU A 78 10.08 -3.83 5.30
N ALA A 79 10.34 -2.64 4.74
CA ALA A 79 10.58 -1.46 5.55
C ALA A 79 9.39 -1.15 6.46
N ASN A 80 8.15 -1.30 5.97
CA ASN A 80 6.96 -1.04 6.79
C ASN A 80 6.81 -2.02 7.95
N GLU A 81 7.08 -3.31 7.73
CA GLU A 81 7.09 -4.34 8.79
C GLU A 81 8.08 -3.99 9.91
N VAL A 82 9.29 -3.58 9.52
CA VAL A 82 10.34 -3.16 10.45
C VAL A 82 9.96 -1.86 11.19
N ASN A 83 9.33 -0.90 10.49
CA ASN A 83 8.82 0.33 11.11
C ASN A 83 7.69 0.06 12.12
N ALA A 84 6.84 -0.93 11.87
CA ALA A 84 5.76 -1.34 12.77
C ALA A 84 6.30 -1.89 14.10
N ARG A 85 7.53 -2.42 14.10
CA ARG A 85 8.26 -2.89 15.29
C ARG A 85 9.10 -1.81 15.97
N GLY A 86 9.02 -0.56 15.52
CA GLY A 86 9.66 0.61 16.16
C GLY A 86 10.98 1.06 15.54
N ILE A 87 11.57 0.29 14.61
CA ILE A 87 12.83 0.67 13.94
C ILE A 87 12.52 1.57 12.75
N ARG A 88 12.58 2.89 12.98
CA ARG A 88 12.20 3.89 11.98
C ARG A 88 13.21 4.02 10.84
N GLY A 89 12.72 4.14 9.60
CA GLY A 89 13.54 4.51 8.44
C GLY A 89 12.98 4.02 7.11
N ASP A 90 13.53 4.54 6.01
CA ASP A 90 13.39 3.90 4.70
C ASP A 90 14.23 2.62 4.62
N PHE A 91 14.03 1.83 3.56
CA PHE A 91 14.74 0.56 3.38
C PHE A 91 16.27 0.71 3.38
N GLY A 92 16.81 1.76 2.75
CA GLY A 92 18.25 1.99 2.70
C GLY A 92 18.85 2.35 4.06
N SER A 93 18.10 3.08 4.88
CA SER A 93 18.43 3.38 6.27
C SER A 93 18.37 2.13 7.15
N ILE A 94 17.29 1.33 7.04
CA ILE A 94 17.13 0.07 7.77
C ILE A 94 18.26 -0.91 7.41
N ARG A 95 18.61 -1.04 6.13
CA ARG A 95 19.75 -1.86 5.69
C ARG A 95 21.06 -1.43 6.36
N ARG A 96 21.33 -0.13 6.47
CA ARG A 96 22.53 0.38 7.18
C ARG A 96 22.51 0.09 8.67
N LYS A 97 21.33 -0.01 9.29
CA LYS A 97 21.18 -0.37 10.71
C LYS A 97 21.44 -1.85 10.98
N CYS A 98 21.39 -2.71 9.97
CA CYS A 98 21.63 -4.16 10.14
C CYS A 98 23.05 -4.48 10.64
N SER A 99 24.04 -3.62 10.37
CA SER A 99 25.40 -3.77 10.91
C SER A 99 25.57 -3.21 12.33
N GLN A 100 24.53 -2.65 12.93
CA GLN A 100 24.57 -2.00 14.23
C GLN A 100 23.83 -2.84 15.28
N HIS A 101 24.44 -3.04 16.43
CA HIS A 101 23.76 -3.60 17.60
C HIS A 101 22.96 -2.48 18.31
N PRO A 102 21.72 -2.70 18.78
CA PRO A 102 20.94 -3.95 18.79
C PRO A 102 20.08 -4.21 17.54
N HIS A 103 20.07 -3.29 16.56
CA HIS A 103 19.13 -3.34 15.44
C HIS A 103 19.23 -4.61 14.57
N ALA A 104 20.41 -5.22 14.43
CA ALA A 104 20.56 -6.50 13.75
C ALA A 104 19.63 -7.59 14.34
N ALA A 105 19.65 -7.72 15.67
CA ALA A 105 18.86 -8.71 16.40
C ALA A 105 17.36 -8.43 16.29
N GLU A 106 16.96 -7.17 16.41
CA GLU A 106 15.56 -6.76 16.29
C GLU A 106 15.02 -6.99 14.87
N ILE A 107 15.82 -6.71 13.84
CA ILE A 107 15.44 -6.95 12.44
C ILE A 107 15.39 -8.45 12.13
N ALA A 108 16.30 -9.25 12.69
CA ALA A 108 16.25 -10.70 12.56
C ALA A 108 14.93 -11.27 13.11
N GLU A 109 14.47 -10.79 14.27
CA GLU A 109 13.15 -11.16 14.82
C GLU A 109 12.01 -10.83 13.86
N VAL A 110 12.03 -9.64 13.23
CA VAL A 110 11.00 -9.28 12.23
C VAL A 110 11.01 -10.28 11.07
N LEU A 111 12.19 -10.65 10.56
CA LEU A 111 12.28 -11.60 9.45
C LEU A 111 11.82 -13.01 9.86
N VAL A 112 12.12 -13.44 11.08
CA VAL A 112 11.66 -14.73 11.63
C VAL A 112 10.13 -14.74 11.76
N ASP A 113 9.54 -13.68 12.30
CA ASP A 113 8.09 -13.54 12.42
C ASP A 113 7.37 -13.50 11.06
N LEU A 114 8.07 -13.02 10.02
CA LEU A 114 7.60 -13.06 8.63
C LEU A 114 7.79 -14.43 7.96
N GLY A 115 8.39 -15.41 8.65
CA GLY A 115 8.55 -16.78 8.17
C GLY A 115 9.78 -17.01 7.29
N VAL A 116 10.85 -16.22 7.45
CA VAL A 116 12.04 -16.36 6.59
C VAL A 116 12.70 -17.72 6.74
N LEU A 117 12.69 -18.30 7.95
CA LEU A 117 13.33 -19.59 8.24
C LEU A 117 12.63 -20.72 7.46
N ASP A 118 11.31 -20.82 7.63
CA ASP A 118 10.49 -21.81 6.93
C ASP A 118 10.57 -21.65 5.41
N THR A 119 10.65 -20.40 4.93
CA THR A 119 10.75 -20.11 3.50
C THR A 119 12.08 -20.57 2.92
N ILE A 120 13.19 -20.32 3.62
CA ILE A 120 14.51 -20.80 3.18
C ILE A 120 14.53 -22.33 3.15
N GLU A 121 14.07 -23.00 4.21
CA GLU A 121 14.05 -24.47 4.27
C GLU A 121 13.15 -25.09 3.19
N ALA A 122 11.97 -24.51 2.95
CA ALA A 122 11.08 -24.94 1.87
C ALA A 122 11.75 -24.80 0.48
N HIS A 123 12.57 -23.77 0.26
CA HIS A 123 13.31 -23.59 -0.98
C HIS A 123 14.51 -24.54 -1.11
N ARG A 124 15.17 -24.91 0.00
CA ARG A 124 16.26 -25.89 0.02
C ARG A 124 15.76 -27.30 -0.30
N ALA A 125 14.59 -27.66 0.21
CA ALA A 125 13.98 -28.97 -0.01
C ALA A 125 13.35 -29.14 -1.40
N ARG A 126 13.24 -28.06 -2.19
CA ARG A 126 12.53 -28.06 -3.47
C ARG A 126 13.48 -28.22 -4.65
N GLU A 127 13.11 -29.13 -5.57
CA GLU A 127 13.69 -29.16 -6.90
C GLU A 127 13.06 -28.07 -7.78
N TRP A 128 13.90 -27.23 -8.38
CA TRP A 128 13.45 -26.13 -9.23
C TRP A 128 13.40 -26.54 -10.70
N THR A 129 12.26 -26.31 -11.33
CA THR A 129 12.05 -26.54 -12.76
C THR A 129 12.06 -25.23 -13.55
N LEU A 130 12.17 -25.34 -14.87
CA LEU A 130 11.99 -24.18 -15.75
C LEU A 130 10.60 -23.55 -15.61
N ALA A 131 9.57 -24.36 -15.32
CA ALA A 131 8.21 -23.86 -15.11
C ALA A 131 8.16 -22.95 -13.87
N ASP A 132 8.85 -23.31 -12.79
CA ASP A 132 8.93 -22.50 -11.58
C ASP A 132 9.56 -21.13 -11.87
N VAL A 133 10.64 -21.08 -12.65
CA VAL A 133 11.28 -19.82 -13.06
C VAL A 133 10.31 -18.91 -13.83
N LEU A 134 9.52 -19.48 -14.75
CA LEU A 134 8.53 -18.73 -15.52
C LEU A 134 7.35 -18.27 -14.65
N ILE A 135 6.89 -19.10 -13.70
CA ILE A 135 5.86 -18.75 -12.73
C ILE A 135 6.33 -17.60 -11.84
N GLU A 136 7.55 -17.66 -11.32
CA GLU A 136 8.11 -16.58 -10.51
C GLU A 136 8.21 -15.27 -11.31
N ARG A 137 8.69 -15.31 -12.56
CA ARG A 137 8.69 -14.12 -13.44
C ARG A 137 7.28 -13.56 -13.70
N TYR A 138 6.29 -14.42 -13.85
CA TYR A 138 4.89 -14.01 -14.03
C TYR A 138 4.31 -13.38 -12.74
N LYS A 139 4.63 -13.93 -11.57
CA LYS A 139 4.27 -13.35 -10.26
C LYS A 139 4.87 -11.96 -10.09
N GLN A 140 6.14 -11.78 -10.46
CA GLN A 140 6.83 -10.49 -10.36
C GLN A 140 6.29 -9.42 -11.32
N THR A 141 5.67 -9.82 -12.43
CA THR A 141 5.09 -8.89 -13.42
C THR A 141 3.61 -8.67 -13.15
N ARG A 142 2.75 -9.58 -13.65
CA ARG A 142 1.29 -9.46 -13.55
C ARG A 142 0.78 -9.73 -12.14
N GLY A 143 1.40 -10.66 -11.42
CA GLY A 143 1.00 -10.98 -10.04
C GLY A 143 1.09 -9.77 -9.10
N ARG A 144 2.15 -8.97 -9.19
CA ARG A 144 2.31 -7.73 -8.41
C ARG A 144 1.19 -6.73 -8.69
N ALA A 145 0.85 -6.49 -9.96
CA ALA A 145 -0.22 -5.58 -10.34
C ALA A 145 -1.58 -6.03 -9.79
N VAL A 146 -1.89 -7.32 -9.89
CA VAL A 146 -3.14 -7.90 -9.36
C VAL A 146 -3.20 -7.82 -7.82
N ARG A 147 -2.09 -8.12 -7.12
CA ARG A 147 -2.02 -8.00 -5.65
C ARG A 147 -2.24 -6.55 -5.19
N ALA A 148 -1.66 -5.57 -5.88
CA ALA A 148 -1.85 -4.15 -5.57
C ALA A 148 -3.31 -3.71 -5.77
N GLN A 149 -3.94 -4.16 -6.87
CA GLN A 149 -5.35 -3.86 -7.15
C GLN A 149 -6.29 -4.49 -6.11
N ARG A 150 -6.08 -5.77 -5.76
CA ARG A 150 -6.90 -6.47 -4.76
C ARG A 150 -6.82 -5.84 -3.37
N ARG A 151 -5.64 -5.35 -2.94
CA ARG A 151 -5.51 -4.68 -1.64
C ARG A 151 -6.28 -3.35 -1.58
N GLY A 152 -6.30 -2.59 -2.67
CA GLY A 152 -7.12 -1.38 -2.76
C GLY A 152 -8.62 -1.69 -2.67
N ALA A 153 -9.06 -2.69 -3.46
CA ALA A 153 -10.46 -3.13 -3.46
C ALA A 153 -10.92 -3.67 -2.11
N ALA A 154 -10.07 -4.42 -1.39
CA ALA A 154 -10.45 -5.09 -0.15
C ALA A 154 -10.94 -4.14 0.97
N LEU A 155 -10.44 -2.89 1.02
CA LEU A 155 -10.91 -1.94 2.04
C LEU A 155 -12.27 -1.35 1.66
N GLU A 156 -12.47 -1.02 0.39
CA GLU A 156 -13.77 -0.58 -0.14
C GLU A 156 -14.83 -1.69 0.01
N GLU A 157 -14.47 -2.94 -0.33
CA GLU A 157 -15.33 -4.12 -0.18
C GLU A 157 -15.76 -4.33 1.28
N ALA A 158 -14.84 -4.22 2.25
CA ALA A 158 -15.18 -4.36 3.67
C ALA A 158 -16.11 -3.25 4.19
N VAL A 159 -16.00 -2.03 3.66
CA VAL A 159 -16.95 -0.95 3.98
C VAL A 159 -18.31 -1.23 3.34
N GLU A 160 -18.33 -1.71 2.10
CA GLU A 160 -19.59 -2.04 1.40
C GLU A 160 -20.34 -3.18 2.08
N GLU A 161 -19.66 -4.26 2.48
CA GLU A 161 -20.25 -5.38 3.23
C GLU A 161 -20.96 -4.86 4.50
N LEU A 162 -20.31 -3.97 5.25
CA LEU A 162 -20.90 -3.32 6.42
C LEU A 162 -22.16 -2.51 6.07
N LEU A 163 -22.16 -1.77 4.96
CA LEU A 163 -23.31 -0.99 4.51
C LEU A 163 -24.47 -1.90 4.06
N GLN A 164 -24.18 -3.02 3.41
CA GLN A 164 -25.17 -4.02 3.03
C GLN A 164 -25.83 -4.64 4.27
N GLU A 165 -25.05 -4.96 5.31
CA GLU A 165 -25.61 -5.41 6.59
C GLU A 165 -26.56 -4.37 7.20
N LEU A 166 -26.21 -3.07 7.16
CA LEU A 166 -27.10 -2.01 7.62
C LEU A 166 -28.33 -1.82 6.73
N GLN A 167 -28.20 -2.05 5.42
CA GLN A 167 -29.33 -2.03 4.51
C GLN A 167 -30.35 -3.12 4.88
N GLU A 168 -29.89 -4.32 5.21
CA GLU A 168 -30.75 -5.43 5.66
C GLU A 168 -31.36 -5.18 7.04
N GLU A 169 -30.58 -4.63 7.98
CA GLU A 169 -31.03 -4.43 9.37
C GLU A 169 -31.99 -3.26 9.55
N ILE A 170 -31.72 -2.12 8.91
CA ILE A 170 -32.44 -0.86 9.16
C ILE A 170 -32.99 -0.19 7.89
N GLY A 171 -32.89 -0.84 6.73
CA GLY A 171 -33.36 -0.27 5.45
C GLY A 171 -32.49 0.89 4.94
N LEU A 172 -31.22 0.94 5.34
CA LEU A 172 -30.26 1.95 4.88
C LEU A 172 -30.15 1.97 3.35
N THR A 173 -30.20 3.15 2.74
CA THR A 173 -29.84 3.34 1.33
C THR A 173 -28.49 4.02 1.22
N TYR A 174 -27.76 3.76 0.14
CA TYR A 174 -26.51 4.44 -0.15
C TYR A 174 -26.18 4.39 -1.65
N ASP A 175 -25.34 5.32 -2.10
CA ASP A 175 -24.76 5.34 -3.44
C ASP A 175 -23.26 5.04 -3.36
N LYS A 176 -22.76 4.22 -4.30
CA LYS A 176 -21.35 3.86 -4.41
C LYS A 176 -20.66 4.57 -5.59
N GLY A 177 -19.52 5.19 -5.33
CA GLY A 177 -18.58 5.68 -6.35
C GLY A 177 -19.12 6.80 -7.24
N ARG A 178 -20.05 7.62 -6.74
CA ARG A 178 -20.68 8.74 -7.45
C ARG A 178 -20.01 10.08 -7.13
N ASN A 179 -20.26 11.07 -7.98
CA ASN A 179 -20.01 12.46 -7.65
C ASN A 179 -21.20 13.03 -6.90
N PHE A 180 -20.95 13.89 -5.92
CA PHE A 180 -21.96 14.72 -5.27
C PHE A 180 -21.61 16.20 -5.48
N VAL A 181 -22.62 17.06 -5.37
CA VAL A 181 -22.46 18.51 -5.45
C VAL A 181 -23.02 19.11 -4.16
N GLY A 182 -22.16 19.75 -3.35
CA GLY A 182 -22.63 20.43 -2.16
C GLY A 182 -23.27 21.79 -2.47
N ARG A 183 -23.87 22.43 -1.47
CA ARG A 183 -24.57 23.73 -1.59
C ARG A 183 -23.67 24.86 -2.09
N SER A 184 -22.35 24.72 -1.94
CA SER A 184 -21.38 25.67 -2.49
C SER A 184 -21.21 25.58 -4.02
N GLY A 185 -21.85 24.61 -4.67
CA GLY A 185 -21.74 24.34 -6.10
C GLY A 185 -20.47 23.57 -6.50
N ARG A 186 -19.65 23.16 -5.53
CA ARG A 186 -18.45 22.34 -5.78
C ARG A 186 -18.81 20.86 -5.86
N GLU A 187 -18.18 20.17 -6.80
CA GLU A 187 -18.33 18.74 -7.02
C GLU A 187 -17.13 17.99 -6.45
N ALA A 188 -17.39 16.83 -5.83
CA ALA A 188 -16.36 15.86 -5.48
C ALA A 188 -16.89 14.42 -5.67
N LYS A 189 -15.96 13.48 -5.87
CA LYS A 189 -16.26 12.05 -5.89
C LYS A 189 -16.02 11.47 -4.50
N ALA A 190 -16.90 10.56 -4.07
CA ALA A 190 -16.68 9.76 -2.87
C ALA A 190 -16.98 8.28 -3.12
N ASP A 191 -16.37 7.41 -2.32
CA ASP A 191 -16.58 5.97 -2.41
C ASP A 191 -18.00 5.56 -1.98
N PHE A 192 -18.55 6.14 -0.90
CA PHE A 192 -19.94 5.92 -0.48
C PHE A 192 -20.63 7.19 0.03
N MET A 193 -21.93 7.34 -0.26
CA MET A 193 -22.79 8.43 0.19
C MET A 193 -24.10 7.89 0.73
N ILE A 194 -24.51 8.34 1.91
CA ILE A 194 -25.71 7.90 2.62
C ILE A 194 -26.58 9.13 2.92
N PRO A 195 -27.91 9.12 2.67
CA PRO A 195 -28.65 8.03 2.05
C PRO A 195 -28.48 7.97 0.52
N SER A 196 -28.03 9.06 -0.10
CA SER A 196 -27.80 9.14 -1.55
C SER A 196 -26.76 10.20 -1.92
N TYR A 197 -26.31 10.22 -3.18
CA TYR A 197 -25.35 11.21 -3.69
C TYR A 197 -25.95 12.61 -3.90
N GLN A 198 -27.28 12.75 -3.99
CA GLN A 198 -27.92 14.05 -4.19
C GLN A 198 -27.98 14.87 -2.91
N GLU A 199 -28.29 14.22 -1.78
CA GLU A 199 -28.38 14.86 -0.47
C GLU A 199 -27.65 14.00 0.58
N PRO A 200 -26.31 13.87 0.50
CA PRO A 200 -25.57 13.03 1.42
C PRO A 200 -25.56 13.62 2.83
N GLN A 201 -26.04 12.85 3.79
CA GLN A 201 -25.90 13.10 5.22
C GLN A 201 -24.59 12.56 5.77
N ILE A 202 -24.13 11.43 5.24
CA ILE A 202 -22.81 10.85 5.52
C ILE A 202 -22.08 10.61 4.19
N ILE A 203 -20.82 11.01 4.16
CA ILE A 203 -19.87 10.66 3.09
C ILE A 203 -18.80 9.76 3.70
N ILE A 204 -18.47 8.66 3.02
CA ILE A 204 -17.39 7.76 3.41
C ILE A 204 -16.39 7.66 2.26
N GLU A 205 -15.11 7.90 2.57
CA GLU A 205 -14.00 7.70 1.64
C GLU A 205 -13.06 6.63 2.21
N ALA A 206 -12.79 5.58 1.44
CA ALA A 206 -11.96 4.46 1.84
C ALA A 206 -10.63 4.49 1.06
N LYS A 207 -9.51 4.60 1.79
CA LYS A 207 -8.16 4.61 1.20
C LYS A 207 -7.20 3.79 2.03
N GLY A 208 -6.75 2.64 1.49
CA GLY A 208 -5.71 1.81 2.10
C GLY A 208 -4.32 2.13 1.55
N TYR A 209 -3.29 2.16 2.40
CA TYR A 209 -1.92 2.45 1.99
C TYR A 209 -1.02 1.20 2.05
N GLU A 210 -1.20 0.31 1.07
CA GLU A 210 -0.32 -0.84 0.76
C GLU A 210 -0.30 -1.20 -0.76
N ALA A 211 -0.96 -0.38 -1.60
CA ALA A 211 -1.07 -0.62 -3.04
C ALA A 211 0.14 -0.03 -3.77
N THR A 212 1.09 -0.86 -4.20
CA THR A 212 2.17 -0.40 -5.09
C THR A 212 1.59 0.06 -6.41
N GLY A 213 1.36 1.36 -6.56
CA GLY A 213 0.85 1.99 -7.77
C GLY A 213 0.96 3.51 -7.71
N SER A 214 1.21 4.12 -8.87
CA SER A 214 1.27 5.57 -9.11
C SER A 214 -0.03 6.33 -8.81
N LYS A 215 -1.10 5.63 -8.42
CA LYS A 215 -2.42 6.19 -8.05
C LYS A 215 -2.55 6.58 -6.57
N LEU A 216 -1.54 6.33 -5.74
CA LEU A 216 -1.51 6.71 -4.32
C LEU A 216 -0.91 8.11 -4.07
N THR A 217 -0.66 8.90 -5.11
CA THR A 217 0.09 10.16 -5.00
C THR A 217 -0.65 11.22 -4.19
N ASP A 218 -1.99 11.29 -4.23
CA ASP A 218 -2.73 12.41 -3.63
C ASP A 218 -3.96 12.03 -2.76
N VAL A 219 -3.77 11.10 -1.81
CA VAL A 219 -4.80 10.78 -0.80
C VAL A 219 -5.30 12.03 -0.08
N LEU A 220 -4.37 12.94 0.27
CA LEU A 220 -4.73 14.17 0.94
C LEU A 220 -5.56 15.08 0.03
N GLY A 221 -5.18 15.27 -1.24
CA GLY A 221 -5.95 16.07 -2.17
C GLY A 221 -7.34 15.51 -2.45
N ASP A 222 -7.52 14.19 -2.50
CA ASP A 222 -8.85 13.60 -2.64
C ASP A 222 -9.73 13.86 -1.42
N VAL A 223 -9.18 13.68 -0.21
CA VAL A 223 -9.87 14.07 1.03
C VAL A 223 -10.18 15.57 1.04
N LEU A 224 -9.24 16.42 0.67
CA LEU A 224 -9.43 17.88 0.65
C LEU A 224 -10.52 18.30 -0.35
N LYS A 225 -10.66 17.64 -1.51
CA LYS A 225 -11.76 17.90 -2.45
C LYS A 225 -13.11 17.63 -1.81
N ILE A 226 -13.25 16.49 -1.10
CA ILE A 226 -14.47 16.15 -0.37
C ILE A 226 -14.76 17.18 0.71
N LEU A 227 -13.76 17.55 1.52
CA LEU A 227 -13.91 18.56 2.58
C LEU A 227 -14.32 19.93 2.04
N GLN A 228 -13.83 20.32 0.86
CA GLN A 228 -14.19 21.57 0.20
C GLN A 228 -15.58 21.55 -0.44
N ALA A 229 -16.07 20.37 -0.83
CA ALA A 229 -17.34 20.19 -1.53
C ALA A 229 -18.51 19.89 -0.58
N LYS A 230 -18.30 19.12 0.50
CA LYS A 230 -19.38 18.67 1.40
C LYS A 230 -20.10 19.84 2.06
N ASP A 231 -21.38 19.63 2.38
CA ASP A 231 -22.10 20.58 3.21
C ASP A 231 -21.55 20.58 4.64
N PRO A 232 -21.66 21.71 5.37
CA PRO A 232 -21.19 21.78 6.76
C PRO A 232 -21.85 20.75 7.68
N GLN A 233 -23.11 20.39 7.41
CA GLN A 233 -23.88 19.41 8.20
C GLN A 233 -23.63 17.96 7.79
N THR A 234 -23.07 17.71 6.60
CA THR A 234 -22.72 16.35 6.14
C THR A 234 -21.53 15.83 6.94
N ARG A 235 -21.72 14.69 7.59
CA ARG A 235 -20.65 13.98 8.29
C ARG A 235 -19.71 13.34 7.28
N PHE A 236 -18.41 13.45 7.53
CA PHE A 236 -17.41 12.81 6.68
C PHE A 236 -16.60 11.80 7.50
N PHE A 237 -16.71 10.53 7.12
CA PHE A 237 -15.93 9.44 7.69
C PHE A 237 -14.82 9.03 6.73
N PHE A 238 -13.59 9.00 7.23
CA PHE A 238 -12.46 8.51 6.45
C PHE A 238 -12.09 7.11 6.94
N VAL A 239 -12.09 6.12 6.06
CA VAL A 239 -11.69 4.74 6.38
C VAL A 239 -10.33 4.48 5.79
N THR A 240 -9.36 4.11 6.62
CA THR A 240 -8.00 3.87 6.18
C THR A 240 -7.32 2.76 6.94
N ASP A 241 -6.48 2.00 6.24
CA ASP A 241 -5.65 0.97 6.88
C ASP A 241 -4.38 0.73 6.06
N GLY A 242 -3.52 -0.14 6.56
CA GLY A 242 -2.31 -0.61 5.91
C GLY A 242 -1.05 -0.07 6.56
N ILE A 243 -0.05 -0.92 6.68
CA ILE A 243 1.23 -0.60 7.36
C ILE A 243 2.02 0.50 6.64
N GLY A 244 1.73 0.79 5.37
CA GLY A 244 2.52 1.76 4.62
C GLY A 244 2.31 3.22 5.08
N TRP A 245 1.32 3.51 5.91
CA TRP A 245 1.16 4.84 6.53
C TRP A 245 2.40 5.29 7.31
N TYR A 246 3.24 4.36 7.79
CA TYR A 246 4.51 4.70 8.43
C TYR A 246 5.47 5.53 7.57
N ARG A 247 5.28 5.52 6.25
CA ARG A 247 6.06 6.32 5.30
C ARG A 247 5.38 7.62 4.89
N ARG A 248 4.10 7.78 5.22
CA ARG A 248 3.31 9.01 5.01
C ARG A 248 2.78 9.58 6.32
N LEU A 249 3.60 9.50 7.38
CA LEU A 249 3.25 10.05 8.69
C LEU A 249 2.90 11.55 8.62
N SER A 250 3.49 12.31 7.71
CA SER A 250 3.14 13.72 7.49
C SER A 250 1.70 13.90 7.01
N ASP A 251 1.21 13.03 6.14
CA ASP A 251 -0.16 13.15 5.62
C ASP A 251 -1.17 12.56 6.60
N LEU A 252 -0.81 11.46 7.28
CA LEU A 252 -1.62 10.95 8.39
C LEU A 252 -1.80 12.00 9.49
N LYS A 253 -0.74 12.74 9.84
CA LYS A 253 -0.82 13.87 10.78
C LYS A 253 -1.81 14.94 10.32
N LYS A 254 -1.76 15.34 9.05
CA LYS A 254 -2.71 16.33 8.50
C LYS A 254 -4.15 15.83 8.56
N LEU A 255 -4.40 14.56 8.22
CA LEU A 255 -5.74 13.97 8.33
C LEU A 255 -6.25 13.98 9.78
N VAL A 256 -5.39 13.64 10.74
CA VAL A 256 -5.71 13.75 12.18
C VAL A 256 -5.97 15.20 12.60
N GLU A 257 -5.24 16.17 12.06
CA GLU A 257 -5.51 17.60 12.30
C GLU A 257 -6.87 18.04 11.74
N HIS A 258 -7.28 17.56 10.55
CA HIS A 258 -8.62 17.81 10.01
C HIS A 258 -9.70 17.19 10.90
N HIS A 259 -9.45 16.01 11.47
CA HIS A 259 -10.34 15.41 12.45
C HIS A 259 -10.46 16.26 13.73
N HIS A 260 -9.34 16.72 14.29
CA HIS A 260 -9.36 17.60 15.46
C HIS A 260 -10.08 18.94 15.22
N ARG A 261 -10.18 19.40 13.97
CA ARG A 261 -10.95 20.60 13.60
C ARG A 261 -12.43 20.32 13.33
N GLY A 262 -12.88 19.06 13.40
CA GLY A 262 -14.26 18.66 13.11
C GLY A 262 -14.60 18.64 11.61
N GLU A 263 -13.60 18.72 10.73
CA GLU A 263 -13.81 18.65 9.29
C GLU A 263 -13.98 17.20 8.83
N ILE A 264 -13.22 16.28 9.44
CA ILE A 264 -13.41 14.84 9.38
C ILE A 264 -14.07 14.42 10.69
N GLU A 265 -15.27 13.86 10.62
CA GLU A 265 -16.03 13.47 11.82
C GLU A 265 -15.26 12.38 12.59
N MET A 266 -14.85 11.31 11.90
CA MET A 266 -14.02 10.24 12.48
C MET A 266 -13.15 9.57 11.43
N ILE A 267 -12.02 9.01 11.88
CA ILE A 267 -11.13 8.17 11.07
C ILE A 267 -11.21 6.72 11.59
N TYR A 268 -11.58 5.79 10.72
CA TYR A 268 -11.69 4.36 11.03
C TYR A 268 -10.61 3.53 10.34
N THR A 269 -10.38 2.33 10.87
CA THR A 269 -9.46 1.30 10.35
C THR A 269 -10.21 -0.02 10.20
N ARG A 270 -9.63 -1.06 9.57
CA ARG A 270 -10.32 -2.37 9.51
C ARG A 270 -10.65 -2.90 10.90
N ARG A 271 -9.78 -2.63 11.88
CA ARG A 271 -10.00 -3.00 13.28
C ARG A 271 -11.20 -2.27 13.91
N THR A 272 -11.50 -1.06 13.46
CA THR A 272 -12.57 -0.22 14.02
C THR A 272 -13.80 -0.11 13.13
N LEU A 273 -13.89 -0.87 12.03
CA LEU A 273 -15.10 -0.96 11.20
C LEU A 273 -16.38 -1.31 12.00
N PRO A 274 -16.35 -2.21 13.00
CA PRO A 274 -17.56 -2.45 13.81
C PRO A 274 -18.08 -1.19 14.52
N GLN A 275 -17.21 -0.24 14.85
CA GLN A 275 -17.58 1.03 15.48
C GLN A 275 -18.21 1.98 14.46
N LEU A 276 -17.70 2.01 13.22
CA LEU A 276 -18.32 2.75 12.11
C LEU A 276 -19.76 2.26 11.89
N LYS A 277 -19.99 0.94 11.89
CA LYS A 277 -21.33 0.35 11.74
C LYS A 277 -22.29 0.89 12.79
N GLU A 278 -21.87 0.87 14.05
CA GLU A 278 -22.68 1.34 15.18
C GLU A 278 -22.91 2.86 15.15
N GLU A 279 -21.94 3.65 14.69
CA GLU A 279 -22.10 5.09 14.52
C GLU A 279 -23.12 5.43 13.42
N ILE A 280 -23.04 4.78 12.26
CA ILE A 280 -24.02 4.96 11.18
C ILE A 280 -25.42 4.55 11.67
N ARG A 281 -25.53 3.38 12.33
CA ARG A 281 -26.79 2.89 12.89
C ARG A 281 -27.42 3.90 13.85
N ARG A 282 -26.66 4.41 14.81
CA ARG A 282 -27.15 5.41 15.78
C ARG A 282 -27.56 6.70 15.13
N PHE A 283 -26.80 7.18 14.14
CA PHE A 283 -27.12 8.43 13.47
C PHE A 283 -28.42 8.32 12.65
N MET A 284 -28.56 7.26 11.86
CA MET A 284 -29.77 7.01 11.07
C MET A 284 -31.01 6.76 11.94
N ALA A 285 -30.84 6.16 13.12
CA ALA A 285 -31.94 5.94 14.06
C ALA A 285 -32.44 7.23 14.75
N ASN A 286 -31.62 8.29 14.82
CA ASN A 286 -31.98 9.56 15.43
C ASN A 286 -32.61 10.56 14.43
N ASP A 287 -32.54 10.26 13.13
CA ASP A 287 -33.13 11.07 12.05
C ASP A 287 -34.48 10.50 11.54
N LEU A 288 -34.95 9.36 12.11
CA LEU A 288 -36.30 8.78 11.93
C LEU A 288 -37.25 9.20 13.05
#